data_AF-A0A6I9VXU4-F1
#
_entry.id   AF-A0A6I9VXU4-F1
#
_cell.length_a   1.000
_cell.length_b   1.000
_cell.length_c   1.000
_cell.angle_alpha   90.00
_cell.angle_beta   90.00
_cell.angle_gamma   90.00
#
_symmetry.space_group_name_H-M   'P 1'
#
loop_
_entity.id
_entity.type
_entity.pdbx_description
1 polymer ?
#
loop_
_entity_poly.entity_id
_entity_poly.type
_entity_poly.pdbx_seq_one_letter_code
_entity_poly.pdbx_strand_id
1 'polypeptide(L)'
;MALPDFPFQDSDGPSFIHHTAIREYLLSYAKHFNLYPYIKLNTLVKHIEPEATRNGRTLWTLTYEYLETKVETTKTFDAVVLCNGHYTVGRVPHIPGIESFHGRCIHSHQYRIPEVYTGKRVCVLGASWSGTDIAMEISQYADKLYLSHNQLDFDLKMPSNIEQRPGVESIRGNIFTFRDGTTAEVDDFVYCTGYEFTYPFMSPKVEIRTDDDHVEPIYKHLVHMDYTNLFFMGLPAHVIPFPMFHIQSKYILGILENRIKLPSPQQMREEYEIEKKSLLNQGIPLRHINKLKDRQWAYYDEIAAAANVSGFPPVVKKVIDHVLQMRDIDFTTYKNYQYRIIDNENFSVSYCKPC
;
A
#
# COMPACT_ATOMS: atom_id res chain seq x y z
N MET A 1 -7.83 11.42 -5.35
CA MET A 1 -7.24 11.05 -4.04
C MET A 1 -7.73 11.91 -2.87
N ALA A 2 -8.35 13.08 -3.06
CA ALA A 2 -8.79 13.92 -1.94
C ALA A 2 -9.75 13.19 -0.97
N LEU A 3 -9.64 13.47 0.33
CA LEU A 3 -10.63 13.09 1.33
C LEU A 3 -11.98 13.76 1.00
N PRO A 4 -13.11 13.03 1.08
CA PRO A 4 -14.43 13.56 0.69
C PRO A 4 -14.85 14.86 1.41
N ASP A 5 -14.44 15.03 2.66
CA ASP A 5 -14.75 16.18 3.51
C ASP A 5 -13.66 17.26 3.53
N PHE A 6 -12.63 17.13 2.70
CA PHE A 6 -11.53 18.08 2.63
C PHE A 6 -10.88 18.08 1.23
N PRO A 7 -11.44 18.82 0.26
CA PRO A 7 -10.89 18.85 -1.10
C PRO A 7 -9.49 19.49 -1.16
N PHE A 8 -8.72 19.19 -2.21
CA PHE A 8 -7.49 19.94 -2.50
C PHE A 8 -7.84 21.41 -2.81
N GLN A 9 -7.04 22.35 -2.30
CA GLN A 9 -7.31 23.78 -2.45
C GLN A 9 -7.01 24.31 -3.87
N ASP A 10 -5.97 23.78 -4.52
CA ASP A 10 -5.62 24.15 -5.88
C ASP A 10 -6.32 23.20 -6.88
N SER A 11 -7.53 23.57 -7.28
CA SER A 11 -8.31 22.81 -8.26
C SER A 11 -7.76 22.92 -9.69
N ASP A 12 -6.98 23.96 -9.98
CA ASP A 12 -6.44 24.26 -11.31
C ASP A 12 -5.00 23.81 -11.51
N GLY A 13 -4.36 23.30 -10.45
CA GLY A 13 -3.02 22.72 -10.49
C GLY A 13 -2.91 21.37 -11.19
N PRO A 14 -1.68 20.80 -11.26
CA PRO A 14 -1.45 19.50 -11.88
C PRO A 14 -2.17 18.38 -11.12
N SER A 15 -2.68 17.37 -11.83
CA SER A 15 -3.36 16.22 -11.18
C SER A 15 -2.40 15.23 -10.53
N PHE A 16 -1.15 15.18 -11.00
CA PHE A 16 -0.08 14.37 -10.43
C PHE A 16 0.87 15.29 -9.65
N ILE A 17 0.48 15.59 -8.41
CA ILE A 17 1.25 16.48 -7.53
C ILE A 17 2.43 15.77 -6.86
N HIS A 18 3.46 16.55 -6.53
CA HIS A 18 4.62 16.07 -5.79
C HIS A 18 4.23 15.64 -4.37
N HIS A 19 4.97 14.68 -3.79
CA HIS A 19 4.65 14.12 -2.47
C HIS A 19 4.67 15.17 -1.34
N THR A 20 5.39 16.29 -1.52
CA THR A 20 5.39 17.41 -0.57
C THR A 20 4.03 18.09 -0.48
N ALA A 21 3.32 18.27 -1.60
CA ALA A 21 1.97 18.83 -1.62
C ALA A 21 0.97 17.87 -0.92
N ILE A 22 1.13 16.56 -1.10
CA ILE A 22 0.35 15.56 -0.35
C ILE A 22 0.60 15.65 1.16
N ARG A 23 1.87 15.82 1.57
CA ARG A 23 2.22 16.03 2.99
C ARG A 23 1.57 17.29 3.55
N GLU A 24 1.63 18.41 2.84
CA GLU A 24 1.01 19.67 3.26
C GLU A 24 -0.51 19.57 3.35
N TYR A 25 -1.13 18.86 2.40
CA TYR A 25 -2.56 18.56 2.42
C TYR A 25 -2.96 17.78 3.69
N LEU A 26 -2.23 16.73 4.05
CA LEU A 26 -2.51 15.94 5.26
C LEU A 26 -2.26 16.75 6.56
N LEU A 27 -1.22 17.57 6.60
CA LEU A 27 -0.98 18.49 7.73
C LEU A 27 -2.12 19.52 7.86
N SER A 28 -2.60 20.03 6.74
CA SER A 28 -3.72 20.98 6.70
C SER A 28 -5.02 20.34 7.15
N TYR A 29 -5.28 19.09 6.76
CA TYR A 29 -6.41 18.29 7.24
C TYR A 29 -6.35 18.13 8.77
N ALA A 30 -5.21 17.69 9.31
CA ALA A 30 -5.03 17.50 10.74
C ALA A 30 -5.20 18.81 11.54
N LYS A 31 -4.75 19.94 10.98
CA LYS A 31 -4.97 21.27 11.56
C LYS A 31 -6.43 21.69 11.50
N HIS A 32 -7.10 21.54 10.35
CA HIS A 32 -8.48 21.95 10.13
C HIS A 32 -9.44 21.27 11.11
N PHE A 33 -9.28 19.95 11.32
CA PHE A 33 -10.11 19.16 12.24
C PHE A 33 -9.57 19.11 13.68
N ASN A 34 -8.56 19.92 14.01
CA ASN A 34 -7.94 20.00 15.35
C ASN A 34 -7.57 18.61 15.92
N LEU A 35 -6.83 17.81 15.14
CA LEU A 35 -6.50 16.43 15.50
C LEU A 35 -5.25 16.30 16.39
N TYR A 36 -4.36 17.30 16.38
CA TYR A 36 -3.10 17.26 17.12
C TYR A 36 -3.22 16.97 18.63
N PRO A 37 -4.24 17.47 19.37
CA PRO A 37 -4.42 17.12 20.78
C PRO A 37 -4.58 15.61 21.06
N TYR A 38 -4.98 14.83 20.05
CA TYR A 38 -5.18 13.38 20.15
C TYR A 38 -3.99 12.57 19.62
N ILE A 39 -2.95 13.23 19.09
CA ILE A 39 -1.79 12.59 18.47
C ILE A 39 -0.58 12.75 19.38
N LYS A 40 0.03 11.62 19.76
CA LYS A 40 1.31 11.59 20.45
C LYS A 40 2.43 11.30 19.46
N LEU A 41 3.11 12.35 19.00
CA LEU A 41 4.31 12.22 18.16
C LEU A 41 5.49 11.68 19.00
N ASN A 42 6.56 11.23 18.32
CA ASN A 42 7.77 10.67 18.95
C ASN A 42 7.47 9.61 20.01
N THR A 43 6.43 8.80 19.76
CA THR A 43 5.93 7.78 20.68
C THR A 43 5.82 6.45 19.95
N LEU A 44 6.57 5.45 20.42
CA LEU A 44 6.61 4.12 19.82
C LEU A 44 5.67 3.18 20.59
N VAL A 45 4.70 2.58 19.89
CA VAL A 45 3.91 1.48 20.46
C VAL A 45 4.79 0.24 20.58
N LYS A 46 4.94 -0.28 21.80
CA LYS A 46 5.83 -1.40 22.13
C LYS A 46 5.05 -2.70 22.26
N HIS A 47 3.87 -2.65 22.88
CA HIS A 47 3.07 -3.84 23.14
C HIS A 47 1.57 -3.52 23.16
N ILE A 48 0.76 -4.43 22.62
CA ILE A 48 -0.69 -4.43 22.68
C ILE A 48 -1.15 -5.84 23.03
N GLU A 49 -1.92 -5.99 24.09
CA GLU A 49 -2.48 -7.29 24.48
C GLU A 49 -3.92 -7.17 25.01
N PRO A 50 -4.73 -8.24 24.87
CA PRO A 50 -6.01 -8.33 25.55
C PRO A 50 -5.78 -8.55 27.05
N GLU A 51 -6.46 -7.79 27.90
CA GLU A 51 -6.36 -7.90 29.37
C GLU A 51 -7.52 -8.74 29.94
N ALA A 52 -8.71 -8.15 30.03
CA ALA A 52 -9.89 -8.75 30.62
C ALA A 52 -11.15 -8.38 29.82
N THR A 53 -12.16 -9.26 29.86
CA THR A 53 -13.47 -8.99 29.26
C THR A 53 -14.36 -8.28 30.27
N ARG A 54 -14.82 -7.06 29.95
CA ARG A 54 -15.81 -6.32 30.75
C ARG A 54 -17.10 -6.18 29.94
N ASN A 55 -18.22 -6.62 30.50
CA ASN A 55 -19.54 -6.60 29.82
C ASN A 55 -19.52 -7.27 28.44
N GLY A 56 -18.79 -8.38 28.30
CA GLY A 56 -18.66 -9.10 27.03
C GLY A 56 -17.75 -8.44 25.98
N ARG A 57 -16.98 -7.40 26.34
CA ARG A 57 -16.00 -6.73 25.47
C ARG A 57 -14.59 -6.84 26.03
N THR A 58 -13.63 -7.18 25.16
CA THR A 58 -12.21 -7.25 25.51
C THR A 58 -11.65 -5.85 25.76
N LEU A 59 -10.98 -5.62 26.89
CA LEU A 59 -10.17 -4.43 27.11
C LEU A 59 -8.74 -4.67 26.62
N TRP A 60 -8.13 -3.62 26.09
CA TRP A 60 -6.80 -3.66 25.49
C TRP A 60 -5.80 -2.89 26.34
N THR A 61 -4.73 -3.56 26.74
CA THR A 61 -3.57 -2.92 27.34
C THR A 61 -2.61 -2.53 26.23
N LEU A 62 -2.26 -1.23 26.16
CA LEU A 62 -1.32 -0.68 25.21
C LEU A 62 -0.16 -0.04 25.97
N THR A 63 1.04 -0.54 25.72
CA THR A 63 2.30 -0.03 26.23
C THR A 63 3.05 0.72 25.14
N TYR A 64 3.48 1.95 25.43
CA TYR A 64 4.22 2.80 24.51
C TYR A 64 5.38 3.51 25.21
N GLU A 65 6.42 3.82 24.44
CA GLU A 65 7.63 4.51 24.88
C GLU A 65 7.70 5.90 24.24
N TYR A 66 7.93 6.94 25.03
CA TYR A 66 8.34 8.24 24.50
C TYR A 66 9.80 8.17 24.06
N LEU A 67 10.07 8.35 22.77
CA LEU A 67 11.38 8.09 22.18
C LEU A 67 12.49 9.00 22.71
N GLU A 68 12.14 10.23 23.09
CA GLU A 68 13.08 11.23 23.62
C GLU A 68 13.45 10.95 25.08
N THR A 69 12.47 10.66 25.95
CA THR A 69 12.69 10.49 27.39
C THR A 69 12.92 9.04 27.81
N LYS A 70 12.62 8.08 26.93
CA LYS A 70 12.63 6.64 27.21
C LYS A 70 11.66 6.20 28.31
N VAL A 71 10.71 7.06 28.66
CA VAL A 71 9.65 6.73 29.61
C VAL A 71 8.64 5.82 28.93
N GLU A 72 8.41 4.66 29.53
CA GLU A 72 7.36 3.73 29.14
C GLU A 72 6.06 4.03 29.89
N THR A 73 4.93 3.89 29.21
CA THR A 73 3.60 4.09 29.79
C THR A 73 2.65 3.04 29.27
N THR A 74 1.85 2.49 30.18
CA THR A 74 0.80 1.52 29.87
C THR A 74 -0.57 2.14 30.14
N LYS A 75 -1.50 1.93 29.21
CA LYS A 75 -2.90 2.39 29.34
C LYS A 75 -3.87 1.35 28.81
N THR A 76 -5.08 1.35 29.37
CA THR A 76 -6.18 0.48 28.94
C THR A 76 -7.12 1.24 27.98
N PHE A 77 -7.60 0.55 26.95
CA PHE A 77 -8.50 1.08 25.91
C PHE A 77 -9.65 0.10 25.62
N ASP A 78 -10.81 0.62 25.25
CA ASP A 78 -11.99 -0.18 24.86
C ASP A 78 -11.91 -0.74 23.43
N ALA A 79 -11.03 -0.18 22.60
CA ALA A 79 -10.84 -0.59 21.21
C ALA A 79 -9.46 -0.19 20.69
N VAL A 80 -8.98 -0.91 19.67
CA VAL A 80 -7.70 -0.66 19.00
C VAL A 80 -7.92 -0.63 17.49
N VAL A 81 -7.41 0.42 16.83
CA VAL A 81 -7.37 0.50 15.37
C VAL A 81 -5.92 0.54 14.93
N LEU A 82 -5.48 -0.50 14.23
CA LEU A 82 -4.14 -0.62 13.68
C LEU A 82 -4.04 0.15 12.37
N CYS A 83 -3.24 1.21 12.39
CA CYS A 83 -2.96 2.10 11.24
C CYS A 83 -1.45 2.21 10.97
N ASN A 84 -0.66 1.16 11.27
CA ASN A 84 0.80 1.18 11.16
C ASN A 84 1.33 1.06 9.72
N GLY A 85 0.44 0.83 8.75
CA GLY A 85 0.80 0.60 7.35
C GLY A 85 1.53 -0.72 7.13
N HIS A 86 1.86 -1.00 5.87
CA HIS A 86 2.48 -2.26 5.44
C HIS A 86 3.45 -2.09 4.27
N TYR A 87 4.04 -0.89 4.13
CA TYR A 87 5.05 -0.57 3.11
C TYR A 87 6.38 -0.12 3.74
N THR A 88 6.78 -0.81 4.81
CA THR A 88 8.00 -0.47 5.60
C THR A 88 9.01 -1.61 5.63
N VAL A 89 8.60 -2.82 6.03
CA VAL A 89 9.51 -3.99 6.08
C VAL A 89 9.60 -4.60 4.68
N GLY A 90 10.73 -4.42 4.02
CA GLY A 90 10.93 -4.88 2.64
C GLY A 90 11.10 -6.39 2.55
N ARG A 91 10.45 -7.01 1.56
CA ARG A 91 10.64 -8.44 1.26
C ARG A 91 11.90 -8.61 0.43
N VAL A 92 12.92 -9.29 0.95
CA VAL A 92 14.18 -9.53 0.26
C VAL A 92 14.36 -11.03 0.01
N PRO A 93 14.00 -11.54 -1.18
CA PRO A 93 14.18 -12.96 -1.49
C PRO A 93 15.67 -13.28 -1.65
N HIS A 94 16.08 -14.45 -1.14
CA HIS A 94 17.42 -14.97 -1.39
C HIS A 94 17.58 -15.31 -2.88
N ILE A 95 18.72 -14.90 -3.46
CA ILE A 95 19.13 -15.22 -4.82
C ILE A 95 20.45 -15.98 -4.71
N PRO A 96 20.58 -17.18 -5.30
CA PRO A 96 21.82 -17.95 -5.24
C PRO A 96 23.05 -17.12 -5.65
N GLY A 97 24.04 -17.02 -4.75
CA GLY A 97 25.30 -16.33 -4.99
C GLY A 97 25.28 -14.82 -4.79
N ILE A 98 24.18 -14.23 -4.27
CA ILE A 98 24.08 -12.81 -3.95
C ILE A 98 25.20 -12.33 -3.01
N GLU A 99 25.72 -13.19 -2.16
CA GLU A 99 26.81 -12.93 -1.22
C GLU A 99 28.14 -12.63 -1.92
N SER A 100 28.28 -13.03 -3.19
CA SER A 100 29.44 -12.73 -4.02
C SER A 100 29.36 -11.35 -4.69
N PHE A 101 28.20 -10.69 -4.65
CA PHE A 101 28.01 -9.38 -5.27
C PHE A 101 28.74 -8.29 -4.48
N HIS A 102 29.57 -7.49 -5.16
CA HIS A 102 30.36 -6.43 -4.53
C HIS A 102 29.74 -5.04 -4.66
N GLY A 103 28.70 -4.92 -5.50
CA GLY A 103 27.99 -3.67 -5.74
C GLY A 103 27.02 -3.30 -4.62
N ARG A 104 26.42 -2.12 -4.73
CA ARG A 104 25.40 -1.69 -3.77
C ARG A 104 24.13 -2.52 -3.97
N CYS A 105 23.64 -3.13 -2.89
CA CYS A 105 22.41 -3.91 -2.89
C CYS A 105 21.44 -3.33 -1.86
N ILE A 106 20.25 -2.89 -2.30
CA ILE A 106 19.24 -2.28 -1.42
C ILE A 106 17.83 -2.77 -1.73
N HIS A 107 16.92 -2.64 -0.76
CA HIS A 107 15.48 -2.71 -1.02
C HIS A 107 14.91 -1.33 -1.40
N SER A 108 13.80 -1.29 -2.13
CA SER A 108 13.10 -0.06 -2.52
C SER A 108 12.75 0.84 -1.33
N HIS A 109 12.56 0.27 -0.15
CA HIS A 109 12.37 1.00 1.12
C HIS A 109 13.56 1.93 1.47
N GLN A 110 14.77 1.59 1.03
CA GLN A 110 16.00 2.35 1.27
C GLN A 110 16.33 3.31 0.13
N TYR A 111 15.63 3.23 -1.01
CA TYR A 111 15.83 4.14 -2.13
C TYR A 111 15.47 5.58 -1.74
N ARG A 112 16.27 6.56 -2.18
CA ARG A 112 16.07 7.98 -1.83
C ARG A 112 16.21 8.90 -3.01
N ILE A 113 17.26 8.72 -3.81
CA ILE A 113 17.60 9.62 -4.91
C ILE A 113 18.23 8.82 -6.07
N PRO A 114 18.01 9.22 -7.34
CA PRO A 114 18.56 8.53 -8.52
C PRO A 114 20.01 8.90 -8.90
N GLU A 115 20.54 10.05 -8.47
CA GLU A 115 21.84 10.59 -8.90
C GLU A 115 23.02 9.67 -8.54
N VAL A 116 22.89 8.90 -7.45
CA VAL A 116 23.87 7.90 -6.98
C VAL A 116 24.05 6.71 -7.93
N TYR A 117 23.22 6.61 -8.97
CA TYR A 117 23.28 5.62 -10.03
C TYR A 117 23.89 6.15 -11.33
N THR A 118 24.41 7.40 -11.34
CA THR A 118 25.01 8.02 -12.53
C THR A 118 26.13 7.16 -13.13
N GLY A 119 26.07 6.87 -14.42
CA GLY A 119 27.11 6.13 -15.14
C GLY A 119 27.19 4.64 -14.80
N LYS A 120 26.18 4.07 -14.13
CA LYS A 120 26.18 2.67 -13.68
C LYS A 120 25.26 1.78 -14.51
N ARG A 121 25.53 0.48 -14.48
CA ARG A 121 24.61 -0.58 -14.91
C ARG A 121 23.81 -1.04 -13.70
N VAL A 122 22.49 -0.84 -13.72
CA VAL A 122 21.64 -1.08 -12.55
C VAL A 122 20.66 -2.20 -12.84
N CYS A 123 20.50 -3.15 -11.92
CA CYS A 123 19.43 -4.13 -11.97
C CYS A 123 18.33 -3.74 -10.98
N VAL A 124 17.07 -3.72 -11.42
CA VAL A 124 15.88 -3.55 -10.59
C VAL A 124 15.06 -4.83 -10.66
N LEU A 125 14.90 -5.53 -9.54
CA LEU A 125 14.11 -6.76 -9.48
C LEU A 125 12.69 -6.49 -9.01
N GLY A 126 11.72 -6.71 -9.90
CA GLY A 126 10.30 -6.49 -9.71
C GLY A 126 9.79 -5.34 -10.59
N ALA A 127 8.65 -5.55 -11.26
CA ALA A 127 8.03 -4.59 -12.18
C ALA A 127 6.57 -4.27 -11.77
N SER A 128 6.36 -4.06 -10.47
CA SER A 128 5.12 -3.43 -9.98
C SER A 128 5.37 -1.93 -9.73
N TRP A 129 4.56 -1.26 -8.90
CA TRP A 129 4.61 0.19 -8.70
C TRP A 129 6.02 0.73 -8.41
N SER A 130 6.70 0.23 -7.36
CA SER A 130 8.05 0.69 -7.02
C SER A 130 9.07 0.39 -8.11
N GLY A 131 9.02 -0.82 -8.66
CA GLY A 131 9.97 -1.27 -9.69
C GLY A 131 9.94 -0.38 -10.94
N THR A 132 8.74 -0.09 -11.44
CA THR A 132 8.57 0.73 -12.63
C THR A 132 8.91 2.20 -12.36
N ASP A 133 8.45 2.79 -11.25
CA ASP A 133 8.69 4.21 -10.95
C ASP A 133 10.18 4.47 -10.63
N ILE A 134 10.81 3.61 -9.83
CA ILE A 134 12.26 3.70 -9.52
C ILE A 134 13.10 3.45 -10.78
N ALA A 135 12.72 2.48 -11.63
CA ALA A 135 13.44 2.26 -12.88
C ALA A 135 13.40 3.49 -13.79
N MET A 136 12.24 4.17 -13.87
CA MET A 136 12.12 5.41 -14.62
C MET A 136 13.00 6.54 -14.06
N GLU A 137 13.04 6.74 -12.74
CA GLU A 137 13.90 7.75 -12.13
C GLU A 137 15.39 7.43 -12.37
N ILE A 138 15.81 6.19 -12.13
CA ILE A 138 17.20 5.77 -12.31
C ILE A 138 17.62 5.85 -13.79
N SER A 139 16.72 5.58 -14.73
CA SER A 139 17.02 5.60 -16.18
C SER A 139 17.49 6.97 -16.69
N GLN A 140 17.21 8.06 -15.97
CA GLN A 140 17.70 9.40 -16.34
C GLN A 140 19.19 9.60 -16.02
N TYR A 141 19.79 8.73 -15.22
CA TYR A 141 21.17 8.86 -14.71
C TYR A 141 22.04 7.65 -15.05
N ALA A 142 21.48 6.45 -15.04
CA ALA A 142 22.21 5.21 -15.29
C ALA A 142 22.55 5.03 -16.79
N ASP A 143 23.71 4.46 -17.07
CA ASP A 143 24.13 4.10 -18.44
C ASP A 143 23.24 3.00 -19.02
N LYS A 144 22.88 2.02 -18.17
CA LYS A 144 22.02 0.90 -18.54
C LYS A 144 21.20 0.43 -17.34
N LEU A 145 19.94 0.08 -17.58
CA LEU A 145 19.07 -0.49 -16.56
C LEU A 145 18.49 -1.83 -17.02
N TYR A 146 18.53 -2.83 -16.15
CA TYR A 146 17.88 -4.11 -16.33
C TYR A 146 16.66 -4.19 -15.42
N LEU A 147 15.46 -4.15 -16.00
CA LEU A 147 14.22 -4.33 -15.25
C LEU A 147 13.87 -5.81 -15.26
N SER A 148 14.18 -6.52 -14.18
CA SER A 148 14.01 -7.96 -14.06
C SER A 148 12.64 -8.31 -13.45
N HIS A 149 11.83 -9.11 -14.15
CA HIS A 149 10.52 -9.58 -13.66
C HIS A 149 10.04 -10.85 -14.39
N ASN A 150 8.95 -11.47 -13.92
CA ASN A 150 8.34 -12.65 -14.55
C ASN A 150 6.91 -12.34 -15.04
N GLN A 151 6.65 -11.12 -15.51
CA GLN A 151 5.33 -10.73 -16.02
C GLN A 151 5.30 -11.02 -17.52
N LEU A 152 4.28 -11.75 -17.99
CA LEU A 152 4.18 -12.26 -19.35
C LEU A 152 3.73 -11.20 -20.38
N ASP A 153 3.03 -10.15 -19.93
CA ASP A 153 2.43 -9.10 -20.77
C ASP A 153 2.84 -7.69 -20.31
N PHE A 154 4.15 -7.40 -20.30
CA PHE A 154 4.68 -6.10 -19.87
C PHE A 154 5.21 -5.28 -21.05
N ASP A 155 4.30 -4.89 -21.95
CA ASP A 155 4.61 -4.05 -23.13
C ASP A 155 4.42 -2.56 -22.82
N LEU A 156 5.12 -2.09 -21.79
CA LEU A 156 5.14 -0.66 -21.48
C LEU A 156 6.22 0.02 -22.30
N LYS A 157 5.87 1.15 -22.92
CA LYS A 157 6.85 2.05 -23.53
C LYS A 157 7.79 2.58 -22.44
N MET A 158 9.07 2.23 -22.55
CA MET A 158 10.14 2.62 -21.64
C MET A 158 11.26 3.37 -22.36
N PRO A 159 12.10 4.14 -21.63
CA PRO A 159 13.35 4.67 -22.15
C PRO A 159 14.24 3.59 -22.76
N SER A 160 15.01 3.93 -23.79
CA SER A 160 15.82 2.99 -24.57
C SER A 160 16.96 2.32 -23.79
N ASN A 161 17.40 2.92 -22.68
CA ASN A 161 18.40 2.34 -21.79
C ASN A 161 17.82 1.37 -20.76
N ILE A 162 16.49 1.21 -20.69
CA ILE A 162 15.84 0.16 -19.90
C ILE A 162 15.67 -1.10 -20.76
N GLU A 163 16.24 -2.19 -20.30
CA GLU A 163 16.12 -3.51 -20.90
C GLU A 163 15.38 -4.44 -19.96
N GLN A 164 14.26 -5.00 -20.42
CA GLN A 164 13.52 -5.98 -19.64
C GLN A 164 14.23 -7.33 -19.67
N ARG A 165 14.30 -7.99 -18.52
CA ARG A 165 14.88 -9.32 -18.37
C ARG A 165 13.94 -10.20 -17.54
N PRO A 166 13.96 -11.53 -17.72
CA PRO A 166 13.27 -12.42 -16.81
C PRO A 166 13.87 -12.33 -15.40
N GLY A 167 13.26 -13.02 -14.43
CA GLY A 167 13.77 -13.08 -13.06
C GLY A 167 15.26 -13.46 -12.99
N VAL A 168 15.99 -12.90 -12.02
CA VAL A 168 17.39 -13.28 -11.74
C VAL A 168 17.40 -14.73 -11.22
N GLU A 169 18.25 -15.55 -11.83
CA GLU A 169 18.44 -16.96 -11.46
C GLU A 169 19.60 -17.12 -10.47
N SER A 170 20.75 -16.49 -10.75
CA SER A 170 21.94 -16.55 -9.88
C SER A 170 22.86 -15.36 -10.11
N ILE A 171 23.77 -15.14 -9.16
CA ILE A 171 24.75 -14.04 -9.19
C ILE A 171 26.14 -14.60 -8.92
N ARG A 172 27.14 -14.14 -9.69
CA ARG A 172 28.56 -14.44 -9.48
C ARG A 172 29.40 -13.18 -9.63
N GLY A 173 29.87 -12.63 -8.51
CA GLY A 173 30.49 -11.31 -8.53
C GLY A 173 29.48 -10.28 -9.03
N ASN A 174 29.86 -9.50 -10.04
CA ASN A 174 28.98 -8.53 -10.68
C ASN A 174 28.16 -9.12 -11.84
N ILE A 175 28.31 -10.41 -12.16
CA ILE A 175 27.59 -11.04 -13.28
C ILE A 175 26.29 -11.65 -12.77
N PHE A 176 25.17 -11.15 -13.31
CA PHE A 176 23.83 -11.64 -13.06
C PHE A 176 23.43 -12.58 -14.20
N THR A 177 22.99 -13.79 -13.86
CA THR A 177 22.37 -14.74 -14.78
C THR A 177 20.87 -14.67 -14.63
N PHE A 178 20.15 -14.44 -15.72
CA PHE A 178 18.68 -14.42 -15.75
C PHE A 178 18.14 -15.79 -16.18
N ARG A 179 16.86 -16.05 -15.89
CA ARG A 179 16.22 -17.36 -16.14
C ARG A 179 16.14 -17.81 -17.61
N ASP A 180 16.37 -16.91 -18.56
CA ASP A 180 16.52 -17.25 -19.98
C ASP A 180 17.95 -17.68 -20.36
N GLY A 181 18.85 -17.79 -19.37
CA GLY A 181 20.27 -18.11 -19.55
C GLY A 181 21.13 -16.93 -19.98
N THR A 182 20.54 -15.74 -20.19
CA THR A 182 21.30 -14.55 -20.54
C THR A 182 22.02 -13.99 -19.31
N THR A 183 23.07 -13.22 -19.56
CA THR A 183 23.88 -12.61 -18.50
C THR A 183 24.06 -11.12 -18.72
N ALA A 184 24.23 -10.40 -17.62
CA ALA A 184 24.62 -9.00 -17.61
C ALA A 184 25.57 -8.71 -16.46
N GLU A 185 26.45 -7.73 -16.65
CA GLU A 185 27.26 -7.21 -15.56
C GLU A 185 26.53 -6.00 -14.95
N VAL A 186 26.44 -5.99 -13.61
CA VAL A 186 25.63 -5.06 -12.82
C VAL A 186 26.52 -4.43 -11.76
N ASP A 187 26.40 -3.11 -11.57
CA ASP A 187 27.14 -2.35 -10.58
C ASP A 187 26.32 -2.08 -9.32
N ASP A 188 25.02 -1.84 -9.47
CA ASP A 188 24.07 -1.64 -8.35
C ASP A 188 22.80 -2.47 -8.55
N PHE A 189 22.24 -3.00 -7.46
CA PHE A 189 21.06 -3.85 -7.44
C PHE A 189 19.98 -3.32 -6.48
N VAL A 190 18.74 -3.25 -6.97
CA VAL A 190 17.58 -2.74 -6.21
C VAL A 190 16.46 -3.79 -6.19
N TYR A 191 16.17 -4.30 -5.01
CA TYR A 191 14.99 -5.14 -4.76
C TYR A 191 13.71 -4.27 -4.72
N CYS A 192 12.84 -4.45 -5.71
CA CYS A 192 11.49 -3.91 -5.76
C CYS A 192 10.45 -5.03 -5.60
N THR A 193 10.71 -5.90 -4.62
CA THR A 193 10.04 -7.20 -4.41
C THR A 193 8.89 -7.17 -3.41
N GLY A 194 8.42 -5.97 -3.04
CA GLY A 194 7.28 -5.77 -2.16
C GLY A 194 7.66 -5.71 -0.69
N TYR A 195 6.67 -5.89 0.18
CA TYR A 195 6.80 -5.66 1.61
C TYR A 195 6.15 -6.81 2.38
N GLU A 196 6.37 -6.84 3.69
CA GLU A 196 5.78 -7.81 4.60
C GLU A 196 4.79 -7.11 5.54
N PHE A 197 3.67 -7.79 5.81
CA PHE A 197 2.80 -7.41 6.91
C PHE A 197 3.49 -7.76 8.23
N THR A 198 3.67 -6.76 9.09
CA THR A 198 4.32 -6.96 10.38
C THR A 198 3.57 -6.23 11.48
N TYR A 199 3.38 -6.91 12.60
CA TYR A 199 2.72 -6.39 13.79
C TYR A 199 3.54 -6.72 15.04
N PRO A 200 4.81 -6.27 15.12
CA PRO A 200 5.76 -6.71 16.17
C PRO A 200 5.36 -6.28 17.57
N PHE A 201 4.43 -5.32 17.68
CA PHE A 201 3.87 -4.84 18.94
C PHE A 201 2.66 -5.66 19.40
N MET A 202 2.08 -6.54 18.58
CA MET A 202 0.91 -7.33 18.98
C MET A 202 1.34 -8.55 19.80
N SER A 203 0.62 -8.80 20.89
CA SER A 203 0.81 -9.99 21.72
C SER A 203 0.49 -11.27 20.96
N PRO A 204 1.27 -12.36 21.14
CA PRO A 204 1.00 -13.66 20.51
C PRO A 204 -0.32 -14.30 21.01
N LYS A 205 -0.96 -13.74 22.04
CA LYS A 205 -2.32 -14.12 22.46
C LYS A 205 -3.39 -13.75 21.42
N VAL A 206 -3.07 -12.83 20.52
CA VAL A 206 -3.92 -12.44 19.39
C VAL A 206 -3.36 -13.09 18.14
N GLU A 207 -4.10 -14.02 17.58
CA GLU A 207 -3.66 -14.71 16.36
C GLU A 207 -3.76 -13.76 15.16
N ILE A 208 -2.61 -13.30 14.66
CA ILE A 208 -2.52 -12.57 13.40
C ILE A 208 -1.54 -13.32 12.51
N ARG A 209 -2.07 -14.02 11.50
CA ARG A 209 -1.27 -14.74 10.51
C ARG A 209 -0.98 -13.83 9.33
N THR A 210 0.21 -13.93 8.79
CA THR A 210 0.69 -13.14 7.63
C THR A 210 1.26 -14.04 6.53
N ASP A 211 0.77 -15.28 6.46
CA ASP A 211 1.24 -16.31 5.53
C ASP A 211 0.99 -15.89 4.08
N ASP A 212 1.98 -16.13 3.22
CA ASP A 212 1.95 -15.76 1.79
C ASP A 212 1.41 -14.33 1.55
N ASP A 213 1.91 -13.33 2.28
CA ASP A 213 1.53 -11.92 2.06
C ASP A 213 0.03 -11.63 2.24
N HIS A 214 -0.62 -12.36 3.14
CA HIS A 214 -2.05 -12.26 3.38
C HIS A 214 -2.35 -12.27 4.88
N VAL A 215 -3.26 -11.41 5.34
CA VAL A 215 -3.52 -11.21 6.78
C VAL A 215 -4.83 -11.85 7.21
N GLU A 216 -4.76 -12.72 8.23
CA GLU A 216 -5.91 -13.44 8.80
C GLU A 216 -5.88 -13.41 10.34
N PRO A 217 -7.03 -13.54 11.04
CA PRO A 217 -8.40 -13.72 10.55
C PRO A 217 -9.18 -12.38 10.48
N ILE A 218 -9.14 -11.70 9.33
CA ILE A 218 -9.67 -10.34 9.18
C ILE A 218 -10.95 -10.31 8.31
N TYR A 219 -12.09 -10.06 8.93
CA TYR A 219 -13.38 -9.87 8.25
C TYR A 219 -13.42 -8.53 7.50
N LYS A 220 -13.84 -8.57 6.22
CA LYS A 220 -13.89 -7.43 5.29
C LYS A 220 -12.64 -6.56 5.28
N HIS A 221 -11.47 -7.18 5.46
CA HIS A 221 -10.18 -6.49 5.55
C HIS A 221 -10.10 -5.41 6.66
N LEU A 222 -10.99 -5.45 7.66
CA LEU A 222 -11.14 -4.40 8.66
C LEU A 222 -11.23 -4.91 10.10
N VAL A 223 -11.91 -6.02 10.37
CA VAL A 223 -12.28 -6.42 11.74
C VAL A 223 -11.65 -7.76 12.09
N HIS A 224 -10.97 -7.86 13.22
CA HIS A 224 -10.48 -9.16 13.70
C HIS A 224 -11.65 -10.05 14.12
N MET A 225 -11.73 -11.28 13.59
CA MET A 225 -12.91 -12.13 13.77
C MET A 225 -13.14 -12.60 15.23
N ASP A 226 -12.07 -12.78 16.01
CA ASP A 226 -12.17 -13.12 17.45
C ASP A 226 -12.29 -11.91 18.38
N TYR A 227 -11.96 -10.72 17.87
CA TYR A 227 -11.85 -9.51 18.67
C TYR A 227 -12.50 -8.36 17.90
N THR A 228 -13.82 -8.23 18.00
CA THR A 228 -14.63 -7.30 17.20
C THR A 228 -14.39 -5.81 17.47
N ASN A 229 -13.51 -5.50 18.43
CA ASN A 229 -13.01 -4.16 18.74
C ASN A 229 -11.51 -3.97 18.44
N LEU A 230 -10.90 -4.91 17.70
CA LEU A 230 -9.60 -4.78 17.06
C LEU A 230 -9.79 -4.63 15.55
N PHE A 231 -9.31 -3.50 15.01
CA PHE A 231 -9.50 -3.13 13.63
C PHE A 231 -8.17 -2.96 12.88
N PHE A 232 -8.18 -3.19 11.58
CA PHE A 232 -7.06 -3.02 10.65
C PHE A 232 -7.48 -2.01 9.59
N MET A 233 -7.00 -0.77 9.68
CA MET A 233 -7.34 0.25 8.69
C MET A 233 -6.25 0.29 7.61
N GLY A 234 -6.69 0.29 6.35
CA GLY A 234 -5.80 0.39 5.21
C GLY A 234 -5.08 -0.90 4.83
N LEU A 235 -5.59 -2.06 5.23
CA LEU A 235 -5.07 -3.36 4.79
C LEU A 235 -5.18 -3.60 3.27
N PRO A 236 -6.26 -3.18 2.57
CA PRO A 236 -6.35 -3.35 1.12
C PRO A 236 -5.28 -2.57 0.33
N ALA A 237 -4.70 -3.21 -0.68
CA ALA A 237 -3.73 -2.64 -1.60
C ALA A 237 -4.31 -2.52 -3.02
N HIS A 238 -3.65 -1.73 -3.90
CA HIS A 238 -4.15 -1.41 -5.24
C HIS A 238 -5.57 -0.79 -5.20
N VAL A 239 -5.69 0.26 -4.40
CA VAL A 239 -6.93 0.98 -4.04
C VAL A 239 -6.71 2.49 -4.16
N ILE A 240 -7.77 3.29 -3.97
CA ILE A 240 -7.69 4.75 -3.82
C ILE A 240 -7.59 5.06 -2.32
N PRO A 241 -6.41 5.41 -1.78
CA PRO A 241 -6.15 5.28 -0.35
C PRO A 241 -7.01 6.17 0.56
N PHE A 242 -6.92 7.50 0.43
CA PHE A 242 -7.58 8.39 1.41
C PHE A 242 -9.11 8.27 1.43
N PRO A 243 -9.79 8.19 0.28
CA PRO A 243 -11.23 7.97 0.28
C PRO A 243 -11.64 6.60 0.86
N MET A 244 -10.86 5.55 0.62
CA MET A 244 -11.06 4.27 1.28
C MET A 244 -10.92 4.43 2.81
N PHE A 245 -9.86 5.08 3.29
CA PHE A 245 -9.66 5.33 4.73
C PHE A 245 -10.82 6.11 5.34
N HIS A 246 -11.39 7.08 4.62
CA HIS A 246 -12.58 7.81 5.07
C HIS A 246 -13.75 6.85 5.28
N ILE A 247 -14.12 6.02 4.29
CA ILE A 247 -15.23 5.07 4.40
C ILE A 247 -14.97 4.01 5.49
N GLN A 248 -13.74 3.48 5.56
CA GLN A 248 -13.33 2.55 6.62
C GLN A 248 -13.48 3.19 8.02
N SER A 249 -13.11 4.46 8.18
CA SER A 249 -13.27 5.17 9.45
C SER A 249 -14.75 5.31 9.86
N LYS A 250 -15.65 5.60 8.90
CA LYS A 250 -17.10 5.71 9.16
C LYS A 250 -17.71 4.37 9.56
N TYR A 251 -17.26 3.28 8.93
CA TYR A 251 -17.69 1.93 9.28
C TYR A 251 -17.23 1.52 10.69
N ILE A 252 -15.95 1.73 11.01
CA ILE A 252 -15.41 1.44 12.34
C ILE A 252 -16.15 2.25 13.41
N LEU A 253 -16.36 3.56 13.19
CA LEU A 253 -17.14 4.40 14.11
C LEU A 253 -18.58 3.88 14.26
N GLY A 254 -19.22 3.45 13.17
CA GLY A 254 -20.54 2.84 13.22
C GLY A 254 -20.61 1.60 14.10
N ILE A 255 -19.57 0.76 14.09
CA ILE A 255 -19.46 -0.40 14.98
C ILE A 255 -19.29 0.04 16.43
N LEU A 256 -18.33 0.95 16.69
CA LEU A 256 -18.01 1.43 18.05
C LEU A 256 -19.19 2.14 18.72
N GLU A 257 -19.97 2.89 17.94
CA GLU A 257 -21.19 3.58 18.37
C GLU A 257 -22.43 2.67 18.39
N ASN A 258 -22.27 1.37 18.07
CA ASN A 258 -23.34 0.37 17.99
C ASN A 258 -24.43 0.63 16.94
N ARG A 259 -24.19 1.53 15.98
CA ARG A 259 -25.06 1.77 14.81
C ARG A 259 -24.98 0.63 13.81
N ILE A 260 -23.83 -0.03 13.71
CA ILE A 260 -23.60 -1.21 12.88
C ILE A 260 -23.47 -2.42 13.81
N LYS A 261 -24.24 -3.47 13.52
CA LYS A 261 -24.14 -4.76 14.20
C LYS A 261 -23.32 -5.71 13.34
N LEU A 262 -22.21 -6.19 13.88
CA LEU A 262 -21.42 -7.22 13.25
C LEU A 262 -22.15 -8.58 13.35
N PRO A 263 -21.99 -9.48 12.36
CA PRO A 263 -22.36 -10.88 12.50
C PRO A 263 -21.61 -11.54 13.67
N SER A 264 -22.04 -12.73 14.05
CA SER A 264 -21.28 -13.52 15.04
C SER A 264 -19.88 -13.88 14.49
N PRO A 265 -18.89 -14.13 15.36
CA PRO A 265 -17.57 -14.61 14.92
C PRO A 265 -17.63 -15.82 13.98
N GLN A 266 -18.58 -16.73 14.21
CA GLN A 266 -18.79 -17.88 13.34
C GLN A 266 -19.28 -17.46 11.95
N GLN A 267 -20.28 -16.58 11.87
CA GLN A 267 -20.81 -16.08 10.60
C GLN A 267 -19.74 -15.31 9.80
N MET A 268 -18.95 -14.46 10.48
CA MET A 268 -17.84 -13.75 9.83
C MET A 268 -16.83 -14.72 9.20
N ARG A 269 -16.50 -15.83 9.89
CA ARG A 269 -15.60 -16.86 9.37
C ARG A 269 -16.19 -17.62 8.19
N GLU A 270 -17.47 -17.97 8.27
CA GLU A 270 -18.17 -18.65 7.16
C GLU A 270 -18.20 -17.78 5.91
N GLU A 271 -18.59 -16.51 6.04
CA GLU A 271 -18.58 -15.53 4.94
C GLU A 271 -17.18 -15.34 4.35
N TYR A 272 -16.19 -15.16 5.23
CA TYR A 272 -14.79 -14.99 4.83
C TYR A 272 -14.25 -16.19 4.05
N GLU A 273 -14.49 -17.41 4.52
CA GLU A 273 -14.02 -18.62 3.82
C GLU A 273 -14.74 -18.85 2.49
N ILE A 274 -16.02 -18.50 2.39
CA ILE A 274 -16.77 -18.54 1.12
C ILE A 274 -16.13 -17.58 0.10
N GLU A 275 -15.86 -16.33 0.51
CA GLU A 275 -15.23 -15.34 -0.36
C GLU A 275 -13.82 -15.78 -0.75
N LYS A 276 -12.98 -16.15 0.22
CA LYS A 276 -11.61 -16.62 0.00
C LYS A 276 -11.58 -17.78 -0.99
N LYS A 277 -12.42 -18.81 -0.79
CA LYS A 277 -12.52 -19.96 -1.71
C LYS A 277 -12.97 -19.54 -3.10
N SER A 278 -13.92 -18.63 -3.21
CA SER A 278 -14.36 -18.09 -4.50
C SER A 278 -13.22 -17.39 -5.26
N LEU A 279 -12.44 -16.54 -4.58
CA LEU A 279 -11.31 -15.83 -5.17
C LEU A 279 -10.19 -16.80 -5.61
N LEU A 280 -9.86 -17.79 -4.77
CA LEU A 280 -8.88 -18.83 -5.11
C LEU A 280 -9.33 -19.65 -6.34
N ASN A 281 -10.62 -19.99 -6.44
CA ASN A 281 -11.18 -20.70 -7.59
C ASN A 281 -11.15 -19.86 -8.89
N GLN A 282 -11.16 -18.53 -8.77
CA GLN A 282 -10.96 -17.61 -9.89
C GLN A 282 -9.48 -17.44 -10.28
N GLY A 283 -8.57 -18.17 -9.62
CA GLY A 283 -7.13 -18.12 -9.89
C GLY A 283 -6.41 -16.95 -9.23
N ILE A 284 -7.06 -16.21 -8.31
CA ILE A 284 -6.41 -15.15 -7.54
C ILE A 284 -5.57 -15.81 -6.43
N PRO A 285 -4.24 -15.68 -6.43
CA PRO A 285 -3.40 -16.24 -5.37
C PRO A 285 -3.69 -15.62 -4.00
N LEU A 286 -3.40 -16.34 -2.92
CA LEU A 286 -3.62 -15.88 -1.54
C LEU A 286 -3.02 -14.48 -1.28
N ARG A 287 -1.72 -14.29 -1.61
CA ARG A 287 -1.02 -12.99 -1.60
C ARG A 287 -1.69 -11.82 -2.34
N HIS A 288 -2.65 -12.10 -3.21
CA HIS A 288 -3.35 -11.11 -4.03
C HIS A 288 -4.78 -10.85 -3.57
N ILE A 289 -5.28 -11.56 -2.55
CA ILE A 289 -6.63 -11.34 -2.03
C ILE A 289 -6.79 -9.92 -1.46
N ASN A 290 -5.80 -9.39 -0.75
CA ASN A 290 -5.83 -7.99 -0.29
C ASN A 290 -5.59 -6.96 -1.41
N LYS A 291 -5.18 -7.37 -2.62
CA LYS A 291 -4.99 -6.48 -3.77
C LYS A 291 -6.31 -6.34 -4.53
N LEU A 292 -7.12 -5.35 -4.17
CA LEU A 292 -8.51 -5.28 -4.62
C LEU A 292 -8.64 -4.99 -6.11
N LYS A 293 -7.81 -4.09 -6.67
CA LYS A 293 -7.92 -3.68 -8.09
C LYS A 293 -9.37 -3.29 -8.41
N ASP A 294 -10.01 -3.90 -9.40
CA ASP A 294 -11.42 -3.62 -9.74
C ASP A 294 -12.42 -4.04 -8.65
N ARG A 295 -12.07 -4.98 -7.77
CA ARG A 295 -12.92 -5.39 -6.64
C ARG A 295 -13.08 -4.27 -5.60
N GLN A 296 -12.24 -3.23 -5.65
CA GLN A 296 -12.31 -2.12 -4.70
C GLN A 296 -13.66 -1.40 -4.76
N TRP A 297 -14.29 -1.33 -5.93
CA TRP A 297 -15.54 -0.59 -6.12
C TRP A 297 -16.68 -1.25 -5.34
N ALA A 298 -16.85 -2.57 -5.49
CA ALA A 298 -17.83 -3.33 -4.73
C ALA A 298 -17.57 -3.26 -3.22
N TYR A 299 -16.29 -3.35 -2.82
CA TYR A 299 -15.89 -3.18 -1.43
C TYR A 299 -16.28 -1.79 -0.88
N TYR A 300 -16.02 -0.72 -1.62
CA TYR A 300 -16.40 0.62 -1.19
C TYR A 300 -17.91 0.79 -1.06
N ASP A 301 -18.68 0.31 -2.03
CA ASP A 301 -20.13 0.39 -2.00
C ASP A 301 -20.70 -0.38 -0.80
N GLU A 302 -20.17 -1.56 -0.52
CA GLU A 302 -20.55 -2.39 0.61
C GLU A 302 -20.27 -1.69 1.95
N ILE A 303 -19.04 -1.20 2.17
CA ILE A 303 -18.66 -0.55 3.42
C ILE A 303 -19.39 0.79 3.59
N ALA A 304 -19.57 1.57 2.51
CA ALA A 304 -20.30 2.83 2.54
C ALA A 304 -21.79 2.62 2.86
N ALA A 305 -22.44 1.65 2.21
CA ALA A 305 -23.83 1.30 2.48
C ALA A 305 -24.00 0.84 3.93
N ALA A 306 -23.12 -0.03 4.43
CA ALA A 306 -23.19 -0.49 5.81
C ALA A 306 -22.94 0.64 6.83
N ALA A 307 -22.11 1.63 6.49
CA ALA A 307 -21.87 2.81 7.31
C ALA A 307 -22.93 3.92 7.17
N ASN A 308 -23.91 3.75 6.28
CA ASN A 308 -24.90 4.76 5.90
C ASN A 308 -24.25 6.09 5.47
N VAL A 309 -23.22 6.00 4.63
CA VAL A 309 -22.56 7.15 4.00
C VAL A 309 -22.62 7.02 2.48
N SER A 310 -22.45 8.13 1.77
CA SER A 310 -22.42 8.12 0.31
C SER A 310 -21.23 7.31 -0.22
N GLY A 311 -21.50 6.45 -1.20
CA GLY A 311 -20.46 5.78 -1.99
C GLY A 311 -19.75 6.75 -2.93
N PHE A 312 -18.84 6.21 -3.75
CA PHE A 312 -18.11 7.02 -4.72
C PHE A 312 -19.01 7.46 -5.86
N PRO A 313 -18.96 8.73 -6.30
CA PRO A 313 -19.63 9.13 -7.51
C PRO A 313 -18.99 8.41 -8.72
N PRO A 314 -19.76 7.99 -9.74
CA PRO A 314 -19.24 7.23 -10.88
C PRO A 314 -18.05 7.87 -11.60
N VAL A 315 -17.97 9.20 -11.61
CA VAL A 315 -16.83 9.94 -12.19
C VAL A 315 -15.47 9.52 -11.61
N VAL A 316 -15.39 9.16 -10.32
CA VAL A 316 -14.13 8.77 -9.68
C VAL A 316 -13.57 7.51 -10.31
N LYS A 317 -14.44 6.53 -10.58
CA LYS A 317 -14.06 5.32 -11.30
C LYS A 317 -13.61 5.63 -12.72
N LYS A 318 -14.39 6.43 -13.47
CA LYS A 318 -14.06 6.80 -14.86
C LYS A 318 -12.69 7.51 -14.96
N VAL A 319 -12.36 8.38 -13.98
CA VAL A 319 -11.04 9.03 -13.92
C VAL A 319 -9.93 8.00 -13.68
N ILE A 320 -10.09 7.08 -12.72
CA ILE A 320 -9.07 6.06 -12.43
C ILE A 320 -8.88 5.11 -13.61
N ASP A 321 -9.98 4.65 -14.24
CA ASP A 321 -9.92 3.80 -15.42
C ASP A 321 -9.14 4.50 -16.55
N HIS A 322 -9.40 5.79 -16.79
CA HIS A 322 -8.64 6.58 -17.78
C HIS A 322 -7.17 6.77 -17.37
N VAL A 323 -6.87 7.04 -16.09
CA VAL A 323 -5.48 7.17 -15.61
C VAL A 323 -4.70 5.88 -15.83
N LEU A 324 -5.29 4.73 -15.50
CA LEU A 324 -4.67 3.42 -15.69
C LEU A 324 -4.47 3.13 -17.19
N GLN A 325 -5.46 3.42 -18.02
CA GLN A 325 -5.34 3.28 -19.47
C GLN A 325 -4.19 4.13 -20.04
N MET A 326 -4.08 5.41 -19.66
CA MET A 326 -3.00 6.28 -20.14
C MET A 326 -1.62 5.83 -19.63
N ARG A 327 -1.56 5.30 -18.40
CA ARG A 327 -0.36 4.71 -17.84
C ARG A 327 0.10 3.48 -18.62
N ASP A 328 -0.83 2.64 -19.05
CA ASP A 328 -0.52 1.44 -19.85
C ASP A 328 -0.07 1.80 -21.27
N ILE A 329 -0.60 2.89 -21.84
CA ILE A 329 -0.18 3.40 -23.16
C ILE A 329 1.22 4.00 -23.11
N ASP A 330 1.50 4.90 -22.16
CA ASP A 330 2.80 5.56 -22.05
C ASP A 330 3.11 5.92 -20.59
N PHE A 331 3.85 5.03 -19.94
CA PHE A 331 4.29 5.22 -18.57
C PHE A 331 5.19 6.47 -18.38
N THR A 332 5.87 6.91 -19.43
CA THR A 332 6.80 8.04 -19.36
C THR A 332 6.09 9.39 -19.33
N THR A 333 4.84 9.45 -19.81
CA THR A 333 4.11 10.73 -19.93
C THR A 333 2.71 10.76 -19.34
N TYR A 334 2.17 9.66 -18.80
CA TYR A 334 0.81 9.66 -18.23
C TYR A 334 0.60 10.70 -17.09
N LYS A 335 1.66 11.08 -16.39
CA LYS A 335 1.61 12.11 -15.34
C LYS A 335 1.40 13.54 -15.89
N ASN A 336 1.46 13.73 -17.22
CA ASN A 336 1.21 15.01 -17.90
C ASN A 336 -0.28 15.29 -18.16
N TYR A 337 -1.15 14.29 -17.98
CA TYR A 337 -2.59 14.48 -18.07
C TYR A 337 -3.11 15.24 -16.84
N GLN A 338 -4.00 16.20 -17.09
CA GLN A 338 -4.72 16.93 -16.06
C GLN A 338 -6.20 16.61 -16.13
N TYR A 339 -6.78 16.29 -14.98
CA TYR A 339 -8.17 15.86 -14.81
C TYR A 339 -8.92 16.91 -14.00
N ARG A 340 -10.12 17.26 -14.45
CA ARG A 340 -11.07 18.12 -13.71
C ARG A 340 -12.42 17.44 -13.67
N ILE A 341 -12.95 17.24 -12.46
CA ILE A 341 -14.30 16.72 -12.26
C ILE A 341 -15.28 17.86 -12.56
N ILE A 342 -16.25 17.60 -13.44
CA ILE A 342 -17.29 18.56 -13.82
C ILE A 342 -18.53 18.34 -12.94
N ASP A 343 -18.92 17.08 -12.78
CA ASP A 343 -20.07 16.64 -11.98
C ASP A 343 -19.87 15.18 -11.52
N ASN A 344 -20.89 14.57 -10.92
CA ASN A 344 -20.81 13.19 -10.39
C ASN A 344 -20.60 12.12 -11.48
N GLU A 345 -20.78 12.45 -12.75
CA GLU A 345 -20.69 11.54 -13.89
C GLU A 345 -19.52 11.87 -14.83
N ASN A 346 -19.13 13.14 -14.93
CA ASN A 346 -18.29 13.63 -16.02
C ASN A 346 -17.01 14.31 -15.52
N PHE A 347 -15.94 14.15 -16.29
CA PHE A 347 -14.68 14.86 -16.10
C PHE A 347 -14.17 15.37 -17.45
N SER A 348 -13.38 16.45 -17.44
CA SER A 348 -12.56 16.84 -18.58
C SER A 348 -11.12 16.41 -18.37
N VAL A 349 -10.45 16.08 -19.47
CA VAL A 349 -9.02 15.78 -19.49
C VAL A 349 -8.31 16.71 -20.45
N SER A 350 -7.13 17.20 -20.05
CA SER A 350 -6.21 17.93 -20.91
C SER A 350 -4.80 17.33 -20.77
N TYR A 351 -3.91 17.61 -21.73
CA TYR A 351 -2.54 17.09 -21.73
C TYR A 351 -1.56 18.26 -21.79
N CYS A 352 -0.73 18.40 -20.77
CA CYS A 352 0.31 19.42 -20.73
C CYS A 352 1.62 18.83 -21.24
N LYS A 353 2.02 19.17 -22.47
CA LYS A 353 3.34 18.78 -22.97
C LYS A 353 4.43 19.32 -22.03
N PRO A 354 5.46 18.53 -21.70
CA PRO A 354 6.64 19.06 -21.00
C PRO A 354 7.17 20.26 -21.80
N CYS A 355 7.37 21.39 -21.12
CA CYS A 355 7.94 22.60 -21.71
C CYS A 355 9.41 22.40 -22.06
#